data_AF-A0A3D4JK75-F1
#
_entry.id   AF-A0A3D4JK75-F1
#
_cell.length_a   1.000
_cell.length_b   1.000
_cell.length_c   1.000
_cell.angle_alpha   90.00
_cell.angle_beta   90.00
_cell.angle_gamma   90.00
#
_symmetry.space_group_name_H-M   'P 1'
#
loop_
_entity.id
_entity.type
_entity.pdbx_description
1 polymer ?
#
loop_
_entity_poly.entity_id
_entity_poly.type
_entity_poly.pdbx_seq_one_letter_code
_entity_poly.pdbx_strand_id
1 'polypeptide(L)'
;MQKQGKFVGSKPPFGYQRDPNDRHNLIIKEDEAVIVREIFNRVANGETTTKIFNDLSQREEKSRIVWSVSTICTILKREIYKGILVQHKTETALYKNEEVHKISDDEQIKVENAAPQIVSPELWDKANAAIAERNLKKHEGIPENPYKNLVFCGKCNKKVSCSFKRKYSKFDFNCERCRNGVFSSMDNMNAMVRNHLKLSENTEITRDFLNQKFEKILIFNRNNIIFIDRGDV
;
A
#
# COMPACT_ATOMS: atom_id res chain seq x y z
N MET A 1 -19.06 -23.08 -11.13
CA MET A 1 -19.50 -22.25 -9.98
C MET A 1 -19.02 -20.81 -10.10
N GLN A 2 -17.71 -20.53 -10.09
CA GLN A 2 -17.20 -19.14 -10.09
C GLN A 2 -17.60 -18.33 -11.35
N LYS A 3 -17.53 -18.95 -12.55
CA LYS A 3 -17.99 -18.35 -13.82
C LYS A 3 -19.51 -18.13 -13.92
N GLN A 4 -20.29 -18.67 -12.98
CA GLN A 4 -21.75 -18.56 -12.95
C GLN A 4 -22.24 -17.47 -11.99
N GLY A 5 -21.34 -16.60 -11.49
CA GLY A 5 -21.70 -15.55 -10.53
C GLY A 5 -21.96 -16.04 -9.10
N LYS A 6 -21.83 -17.35 -8.85
CA LYS A 6 -22.02 -17.94 -7.52
C LYS A 6 -20.85 -17.60 -6.61
N PHE A 7 -21.14 -17.09 -5.42
CA PHE A 7 -20.15 -16.77 -4.39
C PHE A 7 -19.56 -18.05 -3.78
N VAL A 8 -18.24 -18.23 -3.91
CA VAL A 8 -17.52 -19.41 -3.43
C VAL A 8 -16.69 -19.13 -2.15
N GLY A 9 -16.72 -17.89 -1.64
CA GLY A 9 -15.94 -17.49 -0.46
C GLY A 9 -16.54 -17.99 0.88
N SER A 10 -15.68 -18.16 1.89
CA SER A 10 -16.10 -18.60 3.23
C SER A 10 -16.86 -17.52 4.01
N LYS A 11 -16.39 -16.26 3.94
CA LYS A 11 -16.99 -15.10 4.62
C LYS A 11 -17.50 -14.08 3.58
N PRO A 12 -18.79 -13.70 3.59
CA PRO A 12 -19.29 -12.69 2.68
C PRO A 12 -18.62 -11.32 2.96
N PRO A 13 -18.43 -10.47 1.94
CA PRO A 13 -17.93 -9.12 2.14
C PRO A 13 -18.82 -8.31 3.12
N PHE A 14 -18.22 -7.35 3.82
CA PHE A 14 -18.95 -6.47 4.73
C PHE A 14 -20.02 -5.68 3.95
N GLY A 15 -21.24 -5.58 4.46
CA GLY A 15 -22.40 -5.05 3.72
C GLY A 15 -23.27 -6.14 3.07
N TYR A 16 -22.79 -7.38 3.04
CA TYR A 16 -23.50 -8.53 2.48
C TYR A 16 -23.61 -9.68 3.48
N GLN A 17 -24.65 -10.48 3.31
CA GLN A 17 -24.81 -11.79 3.93
C GLN A 17 -25.17 -12.84 2.87
N ARG A 18 -25.03 -14.12 3.22
CA ARG A 18 -25.49 -15.19 2.34
C ARG A 18 -27.01 -15.22 2.34
N ASP A 19 -27.58 -15.51 1.19
CA ASP A 19 -29.01 -15.81 1.09
C ASP A 19 -29.31 -17.09 1.92
N PRO A 20 -30.30 -17.05 2.84
CA PRO A 20 -30.73 -18.24 3.58
C PRO A 20 -31.16 -19.41 2.69
N ASN A 21 -31.64 -19.11 1.48
CA ASN A 21 -32.17 -20.09 0.53
C ASN A 21 -31.10 -20.58 -0.46
N ASP A 22 -30.07 -19.78 -0.75
CA ASP A 22 -28.91 -20.18 -1.55
C ASP A 22 -27.61 -19.64 -0.96
N ARG A 23 -26.83 -20.52 -0.33
CA ARG A 23 -25.53 -20.16 0.27
C ARG A 23 -24.52 -19.55 -0.72
N HIS A 24 -24.73 -19.69 -2.02
CA HIS A 24 -23.88 -19.11 -3.07
C HIS A 24 -24.43 -17.79 -3.62
N ASN A 25 -25.58 -17.33 -3.16
CA ASN A 25 -26.13 -16.01 -3.45
C ASN A 25 -25.82 -15.04 -2.31
N LEU A 26 -25.62 -13.77 -2.65
CA LEU A 26 -25.39 -12.69 -1.69
C LEU A 26 -26.57 -11.74 -1.68
N ILE A 27 -27.05 -11.42 -0.48
CA ILE A 27 -28.09 -10.40 -0.26
C ILE A 27 -27.52 -9.26 0.57
N ILE A 28 -28.08 -8.06 0.40
CA ILE A 28 -27.66 -6.87 1.14
C ILE A 28 -28.01 -7.06 2.62
N LYS A 29 -27.06 -6.74 3.48
CA LYS A 29 -27.28 -6.64 4.91
C LYS A 29 -27.29 -5.16 5.27
N GLU A 30 -28.49 -4.59 5.43
CA GLU A 30 -28.66 -3.14 5.34
C GLU A 30 -27.98 -2.35 6.47
N ASP A 31 -27.91 -2.90 7.67
CA ASP A 31 -27.16 -2.33 8.80
C ASP A 31 -25.69 -2.07 8.43
N GLU A 32 -25.03 -3.03 7.78
CA GLU A 32 -23.65 -2.90 7.30
C GLU A 32 -23.55 -2.08 6.01
N ALA A 33 -24.54 -2.19 5.12
CA ALA A 33 -24.55 -1.52 3.81
C ALA A 33 -24.67 0.00 3.93
N VAL A 34 -25.39 0.51 4.94
CA VAL A 34 -25.42 1.94 5.26
C VAL A 34 -24.00 2.47 5.52
N ILE A 35 -23.20 1.74 6.29
CA ILE A 35 -21.81 2.13 6.60
C ILE A 35 -20.95 2.08 5.32
N VAL A 36 -21.15 1.09 4.46
CA VAL A 36 -20.45 1.03 3.17
C VAL A 36 -20.77 2.26 2.32
N ARG A 37 -22.07 2.60 2.16
CA ARG A 37 -22.50 3.82 1.44
C ARG A 37 -21.90 5.07 2.04
N GLU A 38 -21.85 5.17 3.37
CA GLU A 38 -21.23 6.28 4.08
C GLU A 38 -19.73 6.41 3.74
N ILE A 39 -18.98 5.31 3.81
CA ILE A 39 -17.54 5.28 3.50
C ILE A 39 -17.28 5.80 2.08
N PHE A 40 -18.01 5.30 1.09
CA PHE A 40 -17.83 5.72 -0.30
C PHE A 40 -18.14 7.22 -0.48
N ASN A 41 -19.25 7.71 0.08
CA ASN A 41 -19.61 9.12 0.01
C ASN A 41 -18.57 10.03 0.67
N ARG A 42 -18.09 9.67 1.87
CA ARG A 42 -17.08 10.48 2.59
C ARG A 42 -15.76 10.56 1.83
N VAL A 43 -15.31 9.45 1.25
CA VAL A 43 -14.11 9.45 0.40
C VAL A 43 -14.31 10.26 -0.88
N ALA A 44 -15.45 10.09 -1.56
CA ALA A 44 -15.81 10.85 -2.76
C ALA A 44 -15.89 12.37 -2.48
N ASN A 45 -16.17 12.75 -1.23
CA ASN A 45 -16.16 14.15 -0.75
C ASN A 45 -14.81 14.60 -0.18
N GLY A 46 -13.75 13.80 -0.36
CA GLY A 46 -12.38 14.20 -0.05
C GLY A 46 -11.89 13.85 1.36
N GLU A 47 -12.65 13.13 2.18
CA GLU A 47 -12.16 12.67 3.49
C GLU A 47 -11.10 11.56 3.35
N THR A 48 -10.15 11.54 4.29
CA THR A 48 -9.10 10.52 4.32
C THR A 48 -9.61 9.25 5.00
N THR A 49 -9.09 8.10 4.56
CA THR A 49 -9.44 6.80 5.18
C THR A 49 -9.05 6.73 6.65
N THR A 50 -8.02 7.47 7.08
CA THR A 50 -7.65 7.62 8.50
C THR A 50 -8.71 8.38 9.29
N LYS A 51 -9.27 9.46 8.74
CA LYS A 51 -10.33 10.22 9.41
C LYS A 51 -11.60 9.38 9.56
N ILE A 52 -11.96 8.65 8.51
CA ILE A 52 -13.11 7.73 8.52
C ILE A 52 -12.86 6.60 9.55
N PHE A 53 -11.65 6.04 9.60
CA PHE A 53 -11.28 5.04 10.61
C PHE A 53 -11.43 5.56 12.04
N ASN A 54 -10.89 6.74 12.33
CA ASN A 54 -10.95 7.31 13.68
C ASN A 54 -12.41 7.52 14.13
N ASP A 55 -13.28 7.93 13.21
CA ASP A 55 -14.70 8.09 13.48
C ASP A 55 -15.41 6.74 13.67
N LEU A 56 -15.26 5.79 12.74
CA LEU A 56 -15.90 4.47 12.82
C LEU A 56 -15.45 3.64 14.03
N SER A 57 -14.20 3.80 14.46
CA SER A 57 -13.65 3.07 15.62
C SER A 57 -14.14 3.60 16.97
N GLN A 58 -14.70 4.81 17.02
CA GLN A 58 -15.23 5.43 18.24
C GLN A 58 -16.73 5.20 18.43
N ARG A 59 -17.43 4.64 17.43
CA ARG A 59 -18.85 4.35 17.52
C ARG A 59 -19.09 3.17 18.47
N GLU A 60 -20.12 3.28 19.31
CA GLU A 60 -20.54 2.19 20.23
C GLU A 60 -21.22 1.02 19.51
N GLU A 61 -21.52 1.18 18.23
CA GLU A 61 -22.20 0.18 17.42
C GLU A 61 -21.32 -1.06 17.19
N LYS A 62 -21.86 -2.23 17.56
CA LYS A 62 -21.15 -3.51 17.39
C LYS A 62 -21.04 -3.87 15.91
N SER A 63 -19.92 -3.51 15.30
CA SER A 63 -19.55 -4.01 13.99
C SER A 63 -19.09 -5.47 14.05
N ARG A 64 -19.46 -6.26 13.04
CA ARG A 64 -18.95 -7.63 12.84
C ARG A 64 -17.44 -7.68 12.60
N ILE A 65 -16.83 -6.55 12.23
CA ILE A 65 -15.41 -6.45 11.92
C ILE A 65 -14.73 -5.42 12.81
N VAL A 66 -13.46 -5.67 13.12
CA VAL A 66 -12.60 -4.65 13.72
C VAL A 66 -12.21 -3.65 12.64
N TRP A 67 -12.54 -2.39 12.86
CA TRP A 67 -12.16 -1.32 11.94
C TRP A 67 -10.64 -1.16 11.92
N SER A 68 -10.11 -1.03 10.71
CA SER A 68 -8.72 -0.63 10.47
C SER A 68 -8.68 0.18 9.18
N VAL A 69 -7.66 1.01 9.02
CA VAL A 69 -7.45 1.75 7.75
C VAL A 69 -7.35 0.76 6.58
N SER A 70 -6.69 -0.38 6.77
CA SER A 70 -6.58 -1.45 5.77
C SER A 70 -7.94 -2.05 5.38
N THR A 71 -8.83 -2.23 6.36
CA THR A 71 -10.21 -2.70 6.14
C THR A 71 -10.97 -1.73 5.24
N ILE A 72 -10.93 -0.43 5.54
CA ILE A 72 -11.60 0.62 4.76
C ILE A 72 -11.04 0.67 3.33
N CYS A 73 -9.70 0.64 3.19
CA CYS A 73 -9.04 0.58 1.89
C CYS A 73 -9.45 -0.67 1.09
N THR A 74 -9.69 -1.79 1.78
CA THR A 74 -10.14 -3.03 1.14
C THR A 74 -11.58 -2.91 0.66
N ILE A 75 -12.46 -2.25 1.41
CA ILE A 75 -13.85 -1.99 1.01
C ILE A 75 -13.86 -1.12 -0.26
N LEU A 76 -13.14 0.00 -0.26
CA LEU A 76 -13.10 0.94 -1.38
C LEU A 76 -12.59 0.32 -2.70
N LYS A 77 -11.68 -0.67 -2.60
CA LYS A 77 -11.10 -1.37 -3.76
C LYS A 77 -11.98 -2.47 -4.35
N ARG A 78 -12.96 -2.99 -3.60
CA ARG A 78 -13.75 -4.14 -4.06
C ARG A 78 -14.84 -3.68 -5.02
N GLU A 79 -14.89 -4.27 -6.21
CA GLU A 79 -15.91 -3.98 -7.22
C GLU A 79 -17.27 -4.64 -6.93
N ILE A 80 -17.33 -5.54 -5.94
CA ILE A 80 -18.59 -6.19 -5.55
C ILE A 80 -19.65 -5.18 -5.11
N TYR A 81 -19.24 -4.05 -4.55
CA TYR A 81 -20.16 -3.02 -4.09
C TYR A 81 -20.92 -2.32 -5.22
N LYS A 82 -20.38 -2.34 -6.45
CA LYS A 82 -21.07 -1.94 -7.68
C LYS A 82 -21.66 -3.13 -8.47
N GLY A 83 -21.73 -4.31 -7.84
CA GLY A 83 -22.37 -5.51 -8.39
C GLY A 83 -21.46 -6.45 -9.18
N ILE A 84 -20.15 -6.19 -9.26
CA ILE A 84 -19.21 -7.06 -9.99
C ILE A 84 -18.51 -8.02 -9.02
N LEU A 85 -18.79 -9.31 -9.15
CA LEU A 85 -18.16 -10.34 -8.35
C LEU A 85 -16.86 -10.80 -9.03
N VAL A 86 -15.73 -10.47 -8.41
CA VAL A 86 -14.38 -10.89 -8.85
C VAL A 86 -13.92 -12.09 -8.02
N GLN A 87 -13.73 -13.24 -8.67
CA GLN A 87 -13.26 -14.50 -8.09
C GLN A 87 -11.99 -15.00 -8.77
N HIS A 88 -11.43 -16.12 -8.28
CA HIS A 88 -10.19 -16.72 -8.80
C HIS A 88 -8.97 -15.79 -8.68
N LYS A 89 -8.74 -15.25 -7.47
CA LYS A 89 -7.63 -14.32 -7.18
C LYS A 89 -6.30 -15.01 -6.87
N THR A 90 -6.36 -16.28 -6.50
CA THR A 90 -5.21 -17.09 -6.10
C THR A 90 -5.44 -18.50 -6.58
N GLU A 91 -4.37 -19.15 -7.01
CA GLU A 91 -4.37 -20.54 -7.39
C GLU A 91 -3.32 -21.29 -6.58
N THR A 92 -3.58 -22.56 -6.31
CA THR A 92 -2.66 -23.45 -5.61
C THR A 92 -2.57 -24.71 -6.44
N ALA A 93 -1.38 -25.03 -6.94
CA ALA A 93 -1.17 -26.31 -7.58
C ALA A 93 -1.24 -27.39 -6.48
N LEU A 94 -2.29 -28.20 -6.46
CA LEU A 94 -2.48 -29.23 -5.43
C LEU A 94 -1.52 -30.42 -5.62
N TYR A 95 -0.96 -30.60 -6.82
CA TYR A 95 -0.18 -31.79 -7.19
C TYR A 95 1.35 -31.59 -7.08
N LYS A 96 1.81 -30.36 -7.06
CA LYS A 96 3.20 -30.00 -6.76
C LYS A 96 3.10 -29.12 -5.53
N ASN A 97 3.92 -29.34 -4.50
CA ASN A 97 3.98 -28.47 -3.31
C ASN A 97 4.51 -27.05 -3.68
N GLU A 98 3.90 -26.39 -4.65
CA GLU A 98 4.18 -25.06 -5.15
C GLU A 98 3.45 -24.05 -4.28
N GLU A 99 4.10 -22.92 -4.05
CA GLU A 99 3.53 -21.84 -3.26
C GLU A 99 2.28 -21.27 -3.94
N VAL A 100 1.30 -20.82 -3.13
CA VAL A 100 0.10 -20.15 -3.63
C VAL A 100 0.50 -18.91 -4.42
N HIS A 101 0.25 -18.90 -5.72
CA HIS A 101 0.50 -17.73 -6.56
C HIS A 101 -0.75 -16.87 -6.74
N LYS A 102 -0.53 -15.56 -6.87
CA LYS A 102 -1.58 -14.59 -7.17
C LYS A 102 -1.86 -14.59 -8.67
N ILE A 103 -3.12 -14.73 -9.05
CA ILE A 103 -3.55 -14.68 -10.44
C ILE A 103 -3.62 -13.22 -10.91
N SER A 104 -3.20 -12.97 -12.15
CA SER A 104 -3.23 -11.65 -12.77
C SER A 104 -4.67 -11.12 -12.85
N ASP A 105 -4.84 -9.79 -12.89
CA ASP A 105 -6.19 -9.20 -12.89
C ASP A 105 -7.00 -9.51 -14.18
N ASP A 106 -6.32 -9.87 -15.26
CA ASP A 106 -6.91 -10.26 -16.55
C ASP A 106 -7.40 -11.72 -16.57
N GLU A 107 -6.74 -12.59 -15.80
CA GLU A 107 -7.12 -14.00 -15.64
C GLU A 107 -8.18 -14.21 -14.54
N GLN A 108 -8.47 -13.17 -13.75
CA GLN A 108 -9.51 -13.21 -12.72
C GLN A 108 -10.91 -13.31 -13.35
N ILE A 109 -11.76 -14.13 -12.72
CA ILE A 109 -13.14 -14.30 -13.18
C ILE A 109 -13.98 -13.14 -12.65
N LYS A 110 -14.39 -12.24 -13.55
CA LYS A 110 -15.31 -11.14 -13.25
C LYS A 110 -16.70 -11.48 -13.77
N VAL A 111 -17.68 -11.47 -12.88
CA VAL A 111 -19.09 -11.66 -13.24
C VAL A 111 -19.87 -10.42 -12.83
N GLU A 112 -20.44 -9.74 -13.82
CA GLU A 112 -21.31 -8.58 -13.60
C GLU A 112 -22.67 -9.01 -13.06
N ASN A 113 -23.32 -8.11 -12.30
CA ASN A 113 -24.64 -8.32 -11.69
C ASN A 113 -24.76 -9.58 -10.82
N ALA A 114 -23.65 -10.08 -10.31
CA ALA A 114 -23.60 -11.29 -9.47
C ALA A 114 -23.93 -11.02 -7.99
N ALA A 115 -23.98 -9.75 -7.58
CA ALA A 115 -24.44 -9.33 -6.26
C ALA A 115 -25.27 -8.04 -6.39
N PRO A 116 -26.24 -7.82 -5.49
CA PRO A 116 -26.98 -6.56 -5.45
C PRO A 116 -26.04 -5.37 -5.22
N GLN A 117 -26.28 -4.27 -5.92
CA GLN A 117 -25.43 -3.08 -5.82
C GLN A 117 -25.72 -2.34 -4.50
N ILE A 118 -24.67 -2.04 -3.73
CA ILE A 118 -24.76 -1.19 -2.52
C ILE A 118 -24.44 0.26 -2.86
N VAL A 119 -23.52 0.48 -3.79
CA VAL A 119 -23.13 1.80 -4.31
C VAL A 119 -23.30 1.82 -5.82
N SER A 120 -23.64 2.99 -6.36
CA SER A 120 -23.70 3.16 -7.81
C SER A 120 -22.28 3.10 -8.41
N PRO A 121 -22.12 2.67 -9.67
CA PRO A 121 -20.83 2.68 -10.36
C PRO A 121 -20.18 4.07 -10.34
N GLU A 122 -20.97 5.13 -10.51
CA GLU A 122 -20.49 6.51 -10.54
C GLU A 122 -19.91 6.94 -9.18
N LEU A 123 -20.55 6.55 -8.06
CA LEU A 123 -20.04 6.84 -6.72
C LEU A 123 -18.75 6.07 -6.45
N TRP A 124 -18.68 4.80 -6.90
CA TRP A 124 -17.48 3.98 -6.77
C TRP A 124 -16.29 4.58 -7.53
N ASP A 125 -16.52 4.99 -8.78
CA ASP A 125 -15.50 5.61 -9.62
C ASP A 125 -15.04 6.95 -9.03
N LYS A 126 -15.99 7.80 -8.58
CA LYS A 126 -15.67 9.07 -7.92
C LYS A 126 -14.81 8.88 -6.66
N ALA A 127 -15.16 7.92 -5.81
CA ALA A 127 -14.39 7.65 -4.60
C ALA A 127 -12.96 7.16 -4.92
N ASN A 128 -12.81 6.26 -5.89
CA ASN A 128 -11.50 5.76 -6.30
C ASN A 128 -10.66 6.82 -7.02
N ALA A 129 -11.28 7.69 -7.82
CA ALA A 129 -10.62 8.85 -8.43
C ALA A 129 -10.08 9.82 -7.36
N ALA A 130 -10.87 10.12 -6.32
CA ALA A 130 -10.42 10.97 -5.21
C ALA A 130 -9.20 10.38 -4.46
N ILE A 131 -9.15 9.05 -4.30
CA ILE A 131 -7.99 8.36 -3.73
C ILE A 131 -6.77 8.48 -4.66
N ALA A 132 -6.97 8.23 -5.97
CA ALA A 132 -5.90 8.31 -6.96
C ALA A 132 -5.30 9.73 -7.02
N GLU A 133 -6.14 10.75 -7.09
CA GLU A 133 -5.73 12.16 -7.08
C GLU A 133 -4.92 12.51 -5.83
N ARG A 134 -5.38 12.08 -4.64
CA ARG A 134 -4.64 12.28 -3.39
C ARG A 134 -3.27 11.61 -3.42
N ASN A 135 -3.17 10.42 -3.99
CA ASN A 135 -1.89 9.73 -4.14
C ASN A 135 -0.96 10.45 -5.11
N LEU A 136 -1.48 11.00 -6.21
CA LEU A 136 -0.71 11.83 -7.14
C LEU A 136 -0.16 13.08 -6.43
N LYS A 137 -1.03 13.84 -5.74
CA LYS A 137 -0.64 15.02 -4.94
C LYS A 137 0.36 14.69 -3.83
N LYS A 138 0.31 13.46 -3.28
CA LYS A 138 1.27 13.00 -2.28
C LYS A 138 2.68 12.87 -2.84
N HIS A 139 2.84 12.59 -4.13
CA HIS A 139 4.14 12.47 -4.80
C HIS A 139 4.54 13.71 -5.60
N GLU A 140 3.61 14.63 -5.83
CA GLU A 140 3.86 15.92 -6.46
C GLU A 140 4.89 16.76 -5.70
N GLY A 141 5.86 17.30 -6.44
CA GLY A 141 6.92 18.17 -5.94
C GLY A 141 8.00 17.47 -5.10
N ILE A 142 8.01 16.13 -5.03
CA ILE A 142 9.07 15.38 -4.34
C ILE A 142 10.22 15.10 -5.33
N PRO A 143 11.45 15.56 -5.06
CA PRO A 143 12.60 15.26 -5.91
C PRO A 143 12.88 13.75 -6.03
N GLU A 144 13.64 13.33 -7.04
CA GLU A 144 14.13 11.96 -7.06
C GLU A 144 15.10 11.73 -5.89
N ASN A 145 14.97 10.58 -5.21
CA ASN A 145 15.91 10.15 -4.17
C ASN A 145 17.10 9.41 -4.80
N PRO A 146 18.32 9.97 -4.78
CA PRO A 146 19.50 9.33 -5.39
C PRO A 146 19.86 7.98 -4.76
N TYR A 147 19.52 7.79 -3.48
CA TYR A 147 19.90 6.63 -2.67
C TYR A 147 18.83 5.52 -2.66
N LYS A 148 17.84 5.59 -3.57
CA LYS A 148 16.74 4.63 -3.63
C LYS A 148 17.26 3.20 -3.81
N ASN A 149 16.87 2.30 -2.91
CA ASN A 149 17.27 0.89 -2.85
C ASN A 149 18.74 0.58 -2.52
N LEU A 150 19.58 1.57 -2.24
CA LEU A 150 21.01 1.36 -1.92
C LEU A 150 21.32 1.31 -0.41
N VAL A 151 20.44 1.89 0.41
CA VAL A 151 20.73 2.14 1.83
C VAL A 151 20.09 1.09 2.73
N PHE A 152 20.92 0.47 3.58
CA PHE A 152 20.55 -0.56 4.54
C PHE A 152 21.00 -0.19 5.96
N CYS A 153 20.32 -0.73 6.95
CA CYS A 153 20.62 -0.52 8.34
C CYS A 153 21.75 -1.45 8.76
N GLY A 154 22.88 -0.92 9.23
CA GLY A 154 24.02 -1.73 9.68
C GLY A 154 23.70 -2.62 10.89
N LYS A 155 22.67 -2.29 11.67
CA LYS A 155 22.27 -3.07 12.86
C LYS A 155 21.38 -4.28 12.53
N CYS A 156 20.43 -4.13 11.61
CA CYS A 156 19.41 -5.16 11.32
C CYS A 156 19.40 -5.63 9.87
N ASN A 157 20.30 -5.10 9.04
CA ASN A 157 20.45 -5.39 7.61
C ASN A 157 19.17 -5.23 6.77
N LYS A 158 18.17 -4.50 7.27
CA LYS A 158 16.95 -4.16 6.53
C LYS A 158 17.13 -2.84 5.79
N LYS A 159 16.44 -2.70 4.66
CA LYS A 159 16.38 -1.45 3.90
C LYS A 159 15.95 -0.31 4.80
N VAL A 160 16.66 0.81 4.73
CA VAL A 160 16.34 2.02 5.49
C VAL A 160 15.23 2.77 4.76
N SER A 161 14.21 3.21 5.50
CA SER A 161 13.16 4.05 4.91
C SER A 161 13.75 5.43 4.61
N CYS A 162 13.47 5.96 3.42
CA CYS A 162 13.81 7.33 3.06
C CYS A 162 12.52 8.12 2.92
N SER A 163 12.37 9.17 3.73
CA SER A 163 11.18 10.01 3.75
C SER A 163 11.53 11.46 3.41
N PHE A 164 10.76 12.09 2.53
CA PHE A 164 10.91 13.50 2.19
C PHE A 164 10.12 14.37 3.18
N LYS A 165 10.81 15.27 3.88
CA LYS A 165 10.21 16.25 4.79
C LYS A 165 9.92 17.54 4.03
N ARG A 166 8.67 17.72 3.60
CA ARG A 166 8.22 18.94 2.89
C ARG A 166 8.56 20.24 3.63
N LYS A 167 8.46 20.27 4.96
CA LYS A 167 8.76 21.46 5.79
C LYS A 167 10.18 21.99 5.57
N TYR A 168 11.13 21.11 5.32
CA TYR A 168 12.55 21.46 5.18
C TYR A 168 13.09 21.20 3.77
N SER A 169 12.25 20.69 2.86
CA SER A 169 12.64 20.22 1.52
C SER A 169 13.84 19.26 1.52
N LYS A 170 13.92 18.36 2.51
CA LYS A 170 15.05 17.45 2.72
C LYS A 170 14.61 16.00 2.87
N PHE A 171 15.50 15.07 2.51
CA PHE A 171 15.31 13.64 2.76
C PHE A 171 15.98 13.21 4.05
N ASP A 172 15.25 12.38 4.80
CA ASP A 172 15.73 11.73 6.01
C ASP A 172 15.67 10.21 5.85
N PHE A 173 16.75 9.55 6.25
CA PHE A 173 16.88 8.10 6.32
C PHE A 173 16.59 7.65 7.75
N ASN A 174 15.63 6.75 7.94
CA ASN A 174 15.30 6.19 9.25
C ASN A 174 15.02 4.68 9.19
N CYS A 175 15.54 3.92 10.15
CA CYS A 175 15.20 2.52 10.31
C CYS A 175 13.98 2.33 11.22
N GLU A 176 12.85 1.93 10.65
CA GLU A 176 11.59 1.72 11.39
C GLU A 176 11.62 0.54 12.37
N ARG A 177 12.57 -0.39 12.21
CA ARG A 177 12.67 -1.61 13.04
C ARG A 177 13.53 -1.44 14.29
N CYS A 178 14.52 -0.55 14.24
CA CYS A 178 15.44 -0.34 15.35
C CYS A 178 14.90 0.77 16.26
N ARG A 179 14.50 0.44 17.50
CA ARG A 179 13.96 1.40 18.48
C ARG A 179 14.89 2.60 18.77
N ASN A 180 16.20 2.46 18.52
CA ASN A 180 17.22 3.51 18.68
C ASN A 180 17.92 3.89 17.36
N GLY A 181 17.15 4.43 16.42
CA GLY A 181 17.59 5.56 15.59
C GLY A 181 18.84 5.34 14.75
N VAL A 182 18.78 4.41 13.80
CA VAL A 182 19.63 4.60 12.61
C VAL A 182 18.98 5.73 11.82
N PHE A 183 19.54 6.93 12.00
CA PHE A 183 19.10 8.15 11.34
C PHE A 183 20.26 8.85 10.66
N SER A 184 20.06 9.27 9.42
CA SER A 184 20.98 10.13 8.69
C SER A 184 20.18 11.09 7.82
N SER A 185 20.63 12.33 7.66
CA SER A 185 20.08 13.27 6.67
C SER A 185 20.75 13.06 5.31
N MET A 186 20.08 13.48 4.24
CA MET A 186 20.66 13.47 2.89
C MET A 186 21.97 14.26 2.81
N ASP A 187 22.04 15.41 3.48
CA ASP A 187 23.26 16.23 3.51
C ASP A 187 24.44 15.47 4.12
N ASN A 188 24.18 14.71 5.18
CA ASN A 188 25.18 13.85 5.82
C ASN A 188 25.59 12.68 4.91
N MET A 189 24.64 12.05 4.21
CA MET A 189 24.94 11.00 3.23
C MET A 189 25.81 11.52 2.09
N ASN A 190 25.49 12.69 1.54
CA ASN A 190 26.24 13.33 0.47
C ASN A 190 27.67 13.66 0.93
N ALA A 191 27.83 14.21 2.13
CA ALA A 191 29.14 14.50 2.71
C ALA A 191 29.99 13.23 2.89
N MET A 192 29.39 12.16 3.43
CA MET A 192 30.09 10.89 3.64
C MET A 192 30.50 10.21 2.32
N VAL A 193 29.66 10.27 1.28
CA VAL A 193 30.00 9.77 -0.07
C VAL A 193 31.16 10.56 -0.67
N ARG A 194 31.12 11.90 -0.60
CA ARG A 194 32.19 12.75 -1.13
C ARG A 194 33.53 12.49 -0.44
N ASN A 195 33.52 12.31 0.88
CA ASN A 195 34.71 11.97 1.64
C ASN A 195 35.26 10.58 1.28
N HIS A 196 34.39 9.56 1.11
CA HIS A 196 34.80 8.21 0.73
C HIS A 196 35.44 8.17 -0.67
N LEU A 197 34.83 8.85 -1.64
CA LEU A 197 35.27 8.87 -3.04
C LEU A 197 36.26 9.99 -3.37
N LYS A 198 36.66 10.81 -2.38
CA LYS A 198 37.53 12.00 -2.55
C LYS A 198 37.06 12.95 -3.68
N LEU A 199 35.76 13.20 -3.73
CA LEU A 199 35.13 14.06 -4.74
C LEU A 199 35.17 15.54 -4.33
N SER A 200 35.15 16.44 -5.32
CA SER A 200 34.98 17.87 -5.06
C SER A 200 33.58 18.18 -4.51
N GLU A 201 33.45 19.26 -3.72
CA GLU A 201 32.17 19.65 -3.10
C GLU A 201 31.04 19.87 -4.10
N ASN A 202 31.38 20.27 -5.34
CA ASN A 202 30.42 20.58 -6.40
C ASN A 202 30.01 19.35 -7.24
N THR A 203 30.53 18.16 -6.93
CA THR A 203 30.13 16.96 -7.68
C THR A 203 28.68 16.60 -7.35
N GLU A 204 27.85 16.51 -8.39
CA GLU A 204 26.45 16.12 -8.28
C GLU A 204 26.34 14.61 -8.02
N ILE A 205 25.61 14.24 -6.98
CA ILE A 205 25.40 12.85 -6.59
C ILE A 205 24.08 12.39 -7.20
N THR A 206 24.16 11.77 -8.37
CA THR A 206 23.01 11.20 -9.05
C THR A 206 22.79 9.74 -8.66
N ARG A 207 21.59 9.22 -8.94
CA ARG A 207 21.24 7.82 -8.67
C ARG A 207 22.10 6.84 -9.46
N ASP A 208 22.36 7.15 -10.74
CA ASP A 208 23.15 6.29 -11.61
C ASP A 208 24.61 6.24 -11.16
N PHE A 209 25.16 7.38 -10.75
CA PHE A 209 26.49 7.45 -10.18
C PHE A 209 26.64 6.55 -8.94
N LEU A 210 25.69 6.65 -8.00
CA LEU A 210 25.70 5.81 -6.79
C LEU A 210 25.53 4.32 -7.10
N ASN A 211 24.66 3.97 -8.04
CA ASN A 211 24.44 2.57 -8.45
C ASN A 211 25.66 1.96 -9.15
N GLN A 212 26.47 2.76 -9.85
CA GLN A 212 27.71 2.29 -10.46
C GLN A 212 28.80 2.02 -9.41
N LYS A 213 28.89 2.88 -8.39
CA LYS A 213 29.97 2.83 -7.40
C LYS A 213 29.69 1.89 -6.23
N PHE A 214 28.46 1.84 -5.74
CA PHE A 214 28.12 1.11 -4.53
C PHE A 214 27.18 -0.06 -4.81
N GLU A 215 27.46 -1.20 -4.18
CA GLU A 215 26.51 -2.31 -4.10
C GLU A 215 25.48 -2.03 -3.01
N LYS A 216 25.96 -1.63 -1.83
CA LYS A 216 25.16 -1.35 -0.64
C LYS A 216 25.83 -0.31 0.24
N ILE A 217 25.03 0.49 0.94
CA ILE A 217 25.48 1.47 1.93
C ILE A 217 24.86 1.11 3.27
N LEU A 218 25.70 0.84 4.28
CA LEU A 218 25.26 0.45 5.62
C LEU A 218 25.35 1.64 6.58
N ILE A 219 24.22 2.06 7.16
CA ILE A 219 24.19 3.13 8.17
C ILE A 219 24.10 2.50 9.56
N PHE A 220 25.07 2.77 10.43
CA PHE A 220 25.05 2.36 11.84
C PHE A 220 24.62 3.51 12.75
N ASN A 221 25.09 4.73 12.45
CA ASN A 221 24.69 5.99 13.07
C ASN A 221 25.09 7.17 12.14
N ARG A 222 24.87 8.43 12.56
CA ARG A 222 25.21 9.62 11.76
C ARG A 222 26.70 9.70 11.35
N ASN A 223 27.59 9.15 12.16
CA ASN A 223 29.04 9.26 11.98
C ASN A 223 29.68 7.94 11.50
N ASN A 224 28.91 6.85 11.42
CA ASN A 224 29.40 5.54 11.05
C ASN A 224 28.55 4.98 9.91
N ILE A 225 29.08 5.15 8.70
CA ILE A 225 28.51 4.69 7.44
C ILE A 225 29.58 3.87 6.73
N ILE A 226 29.23 2.63 6.39
CA ILE A 226 30.12 1.72 5.66
C ILE A 226 29.61 1.65 4.21
N PHE A 227 30.52 1.92 3.27
CA PHE A 227 30.27 1.80 1.85
C PHE A 227 30.78 0.43 1.38
N ILE A 228 29.90 -0.34 0.75
CA ILE A 228 30.27 -1.59 0.07
C ILE A 228 30.34 -1.23 -1.41
N ASP A 229 31.55 -1.02 -1.89
CA ASP A 229 31.82 -0.71 -3.29
C ASP A 229 31.51 -1.93 -4.16
N ARG A 230 31.01 -1.71 -5.37
CA ARG A 230 31.01 -2.77 -6.38
C ARG A 230 32.46 -2.99 -6.77
N GLY A 231 33.04 -4.13 -6.38
CA GLY A 231 34.41 -4.45 -6.75
C GLY A 231 34.61 -4.28 -8.25
N ASP A 232 35.74 -3.68 -8.63
CA ASP A 232 36.19 -3.63 -10.01
C ASP A 232 36.21 -5.07 -10.55
N VAL A 233 35.44 -5.32 -11.61
CA VAL A 233 35.69 -6.46 -12.50
C VAL A 233 36.80 -6.04 -13.45
#